data_AF-A0A4V1UCR0-F1
#
_entry.id   AF-A0A4V1UCR0-F1
#
_cell.length_a   1.000
_cell.length_b   1.000
_cell.length_c   1.000
_cell.angle_alpha   90.00
_cell.angle_beta   90.00
_cell.angle_gamma   90.00
#
_symmetry.space_group_name_H-M   'P 1'
#
loop_
_entity.id
_entity.type
_entity.pdbx_description
1 polymer ?
#
loop_
_entity_poly.entity_id
_entity_poly.type
_entity_poly.pdbx_seq_one_letter_code
_entity_poly.pdbx_strand_id
1 'polypeptide(L)' 'MKDLQGLMKQAQAMQAKLAEAQEKAAAIVVEGTSGGGMVKVTLKGAGELSGVVLDESLLA' A
#
# COMPACT_ATOMS: atom_id res chain seq x y z
N MET A 1 -33.36 -22.34 1.26
CA MET A 1 -33.16 -21.39 2.39
C MET A 1 -31.87 -21.65 3.18
N LYS A 2 -31.41 -22.91 3.35
CA LYS A 2 -30.08 -23.24 3.91
C LYS A 2 -28.90 -22.70 3.07
N ASP A 3 -29.01 -22.69 1.75
CA ASP A 3 -27.96 -22.15 0.86
C ASP A 3 -27.76 -20.64 0.97
N LEU A 4 -28.81 -19.89 1.28
CA LEU A 4 -28.74 -18.43 1.39
C LEU A 4 -27.99 -17.98 2.66
N GLN A 5 -28.11 -18.75 3.75
CA GLN A 5 -27.32 -18.53 4.97
C GLN A 5 -25.84 -18.88 4.79
N GLY A 6 -25.54 -19.95 4.03
CA GLY A 6 -24.16 -20.27 3.64
C GLY A 6 -23.53 -19.19 2.77
N LEU A 7 -24.29 -18.70 1.79
CA LEU A 7 -23.86 -17.61 0.89
C LEU A 7 -23.60 -16.31 1.64
N MET A 8 -24.47 -15.91 2.56
CA MET A 8 -24.28 -14.72 3.40
C MET A 8 -23.01 -14.81 4.26
N LYS A 9 -22.72 -15.97 4.85
CA LYS A 9 -21.48 -16.16 5.64
C LYS A 9 -20.22 -16.09 4.77
N GLN A 10 -20.26 -16.67 3.58
CA GLN A 10 -19.15 -16.57 2.63
C GLN A 10 -18.95 -15.13 2.14
N ALA A 11 -20.04 -14.40 1.86
CA ALA A 11 -19.99 -13.00 1.45
C ALA A 11 -19.40 -12.11 2.56
N GLN A 12 -19.79 -12.31 3.82
CA GLN A 12 -19.20 -11.62 4.98
C GLN A 12 -17.71 -11.91 5.12
N ALA A 13 -17.30 -13.18 5.00
CA ALA A 13 -15.88 -13.55 5.06
C ALA A 13 -15.07 -12.96 3.90
N MET A 14 -15.65 -12.89 2.71
CA MET A 14 -15.05 -12.24 1.55
C MET A 14 -14.88 -10.74 1.77
N GLN A 15 -15.91 -10.07 2.30
CA GLN A 15 -15.87 -8.64 2.59
C GLN A 15 -14.79 -8.31 3.63
N ALA A 16 -14.67 -9.11 4.69
CA ALA A 16 -13.62 -8.96 5.69
C ALA A 16 -12.22 -9.16 5.08
N LYS A 17 -12.03 -10.20 4.26
CA LYS A 17 -10.75 -10.43 3.57
C LYS A 17 -10.36 -9.31 2.62
N LEU A 18 -11.33 -8.72 1.91
CA LEU A 18 -11.08 -7.58 1.04
C LEU A 18 -10.65 -6.35 1.83
N ALA A 19 -11.32 -6.05 2.94
CA ALA A 19 -10.95 -4.94 3.81
C ALA A 19 -9.52 -5.12 4.35
N GLU A 20 -9.19 -6.30 4.87
CA GLU A 20 -7.86 -6.62 5.37
C GLU A 20 -6.78 -6.55 4.27
N ALA A 21 -7.10 -7.02 3.05
CA ALA A 21 -6.20 -6.93 1.91
C ALA A 21 -5.94 -5.48 1.48
N GLN A 22 -6.98 -4.63 1.48
CA GLN A 22 -6.84 -3.20 1.19
C GLN A 22 -5.97 -2.49 2.22
N GLU A 23 -6.18 -2.79 3.52
CA GLU A 23 -5.40 -2.21 4.60
C GLU A 23 -3.92 -2.63 4.52
N LYS A 24 -3.65 -3.91 4.25
CA LYS A 24 -2.29 -4.42 4.01
C LYS A 24 -1.65 -3.79 2.80
N ALA A 25 -2.38 -3.65 1.69
CA ALA A 25 -1.86 -3.02 0.49
C ALA A 25 -1.50 -1.55 0.73
N ALA A 26 -2.32 -0.82 1.49
CA ALA A 26 -2.03 0.57 1.86
C ALA A 26 -0.81 0.69 2.79
N ALA A 27 -0.57 -0.30 3.65
CA ALA A 27 0.56 -0.35 4.58
C ALA A 27 1.90 -0.75 3.93
N ILE A 28 1.90 -1.24 2.69
CA ILE A 28 3.15 -1.52 1.97
C ILE A 28 3.95 -0.23 1.84
N VAL A 29 5.25 -0.29 2.13
CA VAL A 29 6.17 0.84 1.93
C VAL A 29 7.25 0.41 0.96
N VAL A 30 7.50 1.24 -0.05
CA VAL A 30 8.49 1.01 -1.11
C VAL A 30 9.43 2.20 -1.17
N GLU A 31 10.73 1.93 -1.20
CA GLU A 31 11.74 2.95 -1.46
C GLU A 31 12.22 2.87 -2.91
N GLY A 32 12.20 4.01 -3.60
CA GLY A 32 12.80 4.20 -4.91
C GLY A 32 14.01 5.11 -4.82
N THR A 33 15.07 4.79 -5.56
CA THR A 33 16.28 5.62 -5.63
C THR A 33 16.60 6.01 -7.06
N SER A 34 17.09 7.23 -7.25
CA SER A 34 17.58 7.74 -8.54
C SER A 34 18.88 8.53 -8.36
N GLY A 35 19.53 8.89 -9.48
CA GLY A 35 20.75 9.69 -9.47
C GLY A 35 21.89 9.06 -8.66
N GLY A 36 22.09 7.74 -8.80
CA GLY A 36 23.13 7.03 -8.03
C GLY A 36 22.87 6.94 -6.51
N GLY A 37 21.64 7.24 -6.06
CA GLY A 37 21.27 7.27 -4.64
C GLY A 37 21.11 8.68 -4.08
N MET A 38 21.40 9.73 -4.86
CA MET A 38 21.23 11.13 -4.46
C MET A 38 19.76 11.53 -4.28
N VAL A 39 18.83 10.81 -4.90
CA VAL A 39 17.40 10.99 -4.70
C VAL A 39 16.84 9.70 -4.14
N LYS A 40 16.23 9.76 -2.95
CA LYS A 40 15.45 8.66 -2.38
C LYS A 40 14.01 9.12 -2.15
N VAL A 41 13.07 8.29 -2.55
CA VAL A 41 11.64 8.53 -2.41
C VAL A 41 11.00 7.35 -1.70
N THR A 42 10.14 7.61 -0.74
CA THR A 42 9.39 6.58 -0.02
C THR A 42 7.91 6.72 -0.35
N LEU A 43 7.34 5.70 -1.00
CA LEU A 43 5.92 5.63 -1.32
C LEU A 43 5.23 4.55 -0.49
N LYS A 44 3.97 4.80 -0.13
CA LYS A 44 3.07 3.78 0.38
C LYS A 44 2.39 3.05 -0.78
N GLY A 45 1.91 1.82 -0.54
CA GLY A 45 1.25 0.99 -1.55
C GLY A 45 -0.10 1.55 -2.03
N ALA A 46 -0.64 2.55 -1.32
CA ALA A 46 -1.75 3.39 -1.78
C ALA A 46 -1.33 4.43 -2.84
N GLY A 47 -0.05 4.52 -3.21
CA GLY A 47 0.50 5.54 -4.10
C GLY A 47 0.80 6.89 -3.42
N GLU A 48 0.65 6.97 -2.11
CA GLU A 48 0.91 8.17 -1.32
C GLU A 48 2.43 8.36 -1.15
N LEU A 49 2.92 9.56 -1.49
CA LEU A 49 4.29 9.97 -1.23
C LEU A 49 4.45 10.29 0.25
N SER A 50 5.27 9.51 0.96
CA SER A 50 5.49 9.68 2.41
C SER A 50 6.79 10.39 2.77
N GLY A 51 7.77 10.41 1.87
CA GLY A 51 9.05 11.05 2.12
C GLY A 51 9.89 11.21 0.86
N VAL A 52 10.70 12.26 0.85
CA VAL A 52 11.72 12.53 -0.17
C VAL A 52 12.99 12.97 0.53
N VAL A 53 14.10 12.34 0.18
CA VAL A 53 15.45 12.73 0.61
C VAL A 53 16.24 13.09 -0.64
N LEU A 54 16.84 14.29 -0.62
CA LEU A 54 17.69 14.81 -1.68
C LEU A 54 19.06 15.08 -1.09
N ASP A 55 20.09 14.66 -1.83
CA ASP A 55 21.46 15.03 -1.53
C ASP A 55 21.66 16.54 -1.70
N GLU A 56 22.39 17.17 -0.78
CA GLU A 56 22.61 18.63 -0.78
C GLU A 56 23.33 19.12 -2.04
N SER A 57 24.15 18.27 -2.69
CA SER A 57 24.83 18.61 -3.94
C SER A 57 23.88 18.91 -5.10
N LEU A 58 22.62 18.47 -5.02
CA LEU A 58 21.59 18.75 -6.02
C LEU A 58 20.90 20.11 -5.83
N LEU A 59 21.13 20.79 -4.70
CA LEU A 59 20.45 22.05 -4.35
C LEU A 59 21.31 23.30 -4.59
N ALA A 60 22.52 23.13 -5.13
CA ALA A 60 23.50 24.20 -5.39
C ALA A 60 23.25 24.98 -6.69
#